data_AF-A0A4Q7FQ76-F1
#
_entry.id   AF-A0A4Q7FQ76-F1
#
_cell.length_a   1.000
_cell.length_b   1.000
_cell.length_c   1.000
_cell.angle_alpha   90.00
_cell.angle_beta   90.00
_cell.angle_gamma   90.00
#
_symmetry.space_group_name_H-M   'P 1'
#
loop_
_entity.id
_entity.type
_entity.pdbx_description
1 polymer ?
#
loop_
_entity_poly.entity_id
_entity_poly.type
_entity_poly.pdbx_seq_one_letter_code
_entity_poly.pdbx_strand_id
1 'polypeptide(L)'
;MNLTEVQDQAIQARMALIVGANTFDRLFAGIHFDELDGDILFVYAKDEEIATEVEDNFSLHIQITASKILKREVNIVMVLPKQFAH
;
A
#
# COMPACT_ATOMS: atom_id res chain seq x y z
N MET A 1 4.21 -13.27 3.96
CA MET A 1 5.32 -12.72 4.79
C MET A 1 4.90 -11.36 5.32
N ASN A 2 4.96 -11.17 6.63
CA ASN A 2 4.62 -9.88 7.22
C ASN A 2 5.72 -8.87 6.90
N LEU A 3 5.32 -7.69 6.47
CA LEU A 3 6.21 -6.56 6.29
C LEU A 3 6.66 -6.09 7.67
N THR A 4 7.94 -5.74 7.75
CA THR A 4 8.45 -5.00 8.90
C THR A 4 7.93 -3.57 8.86
N GLU A 5 7.82 -2.92 10.02
CA GLU A 5 7.46 -1.50 10.13
C GLU A 5 8.34 -0.62 9.23
N VAL A 6 9.64 -0.93 9.12
CA VAL A 6 10.57 -0.20 8.24
C VAL A 6 10.22 -0.37 6.75
N GLN A 7 9.77 -1.55 6.33
CA GLN A 7 9.36 -1.79 4.94
C GLN A 7 8.05 -1.07 4.62
N ASP A 8 7.06 -1.16 5.51
CA ASP A 8 5.80 -0.43 5.42
C ASP A 8 6.05 1.09 5.30
N GLN A 9 6.78 1.67 6.25
CA GLN A 9 7.15 3.09 6.25
C GLN A 9 7.95 3.49 5.01
N ALA A 10 8.84 2.62 4.50
CA ALA A 10 9.59 2.91 3.28
C ALA A 10 8.67 2.97 2.04
N ILE A 11 7.64 2.11 1.97
CA ILE A 11 6.66 2.14 0.88
C ILE A 11 5.83 3.42 1.00
N GLN A 12 5.32 3.74 2.19
CA GLN A 12 4.59 4.98 2.46
C GLN A 12 5.40 6.22 2.06
N ALA A 13 6.67 6.31 2.48
CA ALA A 13 7.53 7.45 2.15
C ALA A 13 7.77 7.61 0.65
N ARG A 14 7.96 6.50 -0.09
CA ARG A 14 8.09 6.56 -1.55
C ARG A 14 6.79 6.95 -2.23
N MET A 15 5.66 6.43 -1.76
CA MET A 15 4.36 6.82 -2.28
C MET A 15 4.08 8.30 -2.06
N ALA A 16 4.44 8.88 -0.90
CA ALA A 16 4.30 10.31 -0.64
C ALA A 16 5.04 11.18 -1.67
N LEU A 17 6.24 10.76 -2.10
CA LEU A 17 6.99 11.44 -3.16
C LEU A 17 6.34 11.31 -4.55
N ILE A 18 5.65 10.19 -4.82
CA ILE A 18 5.00 9.91 -6.10
C ILE A 18 3.68 10.68 -6.22
N VAL A 19 2.84 10.64 -5.19
CA VAL A 19 1.45 11.17 -5.25
C VAL A 19 1.35 12.62 -4.81
N GLY A 20 2.37 13.14 -4.14
CA GLY A 20 2.41 14.49 -3.56
C GLY A 20 1.64 14.61 -2.24
N ALA A 21 1.94 15.67 -1.49
CA ALA A 21 1.48 15.83 -0.10
C ALA A 21 -0.04 15.76 0.06
N ASN A 22 -0.81 16.47 -0.78
CA ASN A 22 -2.28 16.54 -0.64
C ASN A 22 -2.94 15.18 -0.90
N THR A 23 -2.49 14.47 -1.93
CA THR A 23 -3.02 13.14 -2.26
C THR A 23 -2.63 12.13 -1.18
N PHE A 24 -1.40 12.21 -0.69
CA PHE A 24 -0.92 11.34 0.37
C PHE A 24 -1.71 11.55 1.66
N ASP A 25 -1.91 12.79 2.08
CA ASP A 25 -2.69 13.13 3.27
C ASP A 25 -4.14 12.64 3.17
N ARG A 26 -4.77 12.76 2.00
CA ARG A 26 -6.17 12.31 1.82
C ARG A 26 -6.30 10.78 1.76
N LEU A 27 -5.46 10.11 0.97
CA LEU A 27 -5.67 8.71 0.58
C LEU A 27 -4.77 7.71 1.31
N PHE A 28 -3.58 8.15 1.74
CA PHE A 28 -2.59 7.28 2.36
C PHE A 28 -2.46 7.54 3.87
N ALA A 29 -3.21 8.50 4.44
CA ALA A 29 -3.23 8.71 5.87
C ALA A 29 -3.74 7.47 6.62
N GLY A 30 -2.86 6.87 7.43
CA GLY A 30 -3.16 5.66 8.18
C GLY A 30 -3.23 4.39 7.34
N ILE A 31 -2.74 4.43 6.09
CA ILE A 31 -2.55 3.25 5.27
C ILE A 31 -1.52 2.33 5.93
N HIS A 32 -1.70 1.02 5.79
CA HIS A 32 -0.80 0.01 6.35
C HIS A 32 -0.50 -1.07 5.31
N PHE A 33 0.77 -1.23 4.94
CA PHE A 33 1.22 -2.31 4.07
C PHE A 33 1.61 -3.51 4.95
N ASP A 34 0.79 -4.57 4.93
CA ASP A 34 0.80 -5.57 6.00
C ASP A 34 1.56 -6.86 5.63
N GLU A 35 1.07 -7.58 4.64
CA GLU A 35 1.61 -8.89 4.26
C GLU A 35 1.77 -9.01 2.74
N LEU A 36 2.88 -9.61 2.33
CA LEU A 36 3.07 -10.15 0.98
C LEU A 36 2.90 -11.69 1.02
N ASP A 37 1.75 -12.20 0.60
CA ASP A 37 1.49 -13.64 0.44
C ASP A 37 1.64 -14.04 -1.03
N GLY A 38 2.58 -14.95 -1.33
CA GLY A 38 3.01 -15.19 -2.70
C GLY A 38 3.51 -13.89 -3.36
N ASP A 39 2.77 -13.41 -4.35
CA ASP A 39 2.98 -12.15 -5.08
C ASP A 39 1.84 -11.13 -4.87
N ILE A 40 0.97 -11.37 -3.88
CA ILE A 40 -0.16 -10.52 -3.48
C ILE A 40 0.23 -9.69 -2.26
N LEU A 41 0.25 -8.37 -2.40
CA LEU A 41 0.45 -7.44 -1.29
C LEU A 41 -0.89 -6.99 -0.72
N PHE A 42 -1.13 -7.27 0.56
CA PHE A 42 -2.28 -6.79 1.32
C PHE A 42 -2.02 -5.40 1.89
N VAL A 43 -2.94 -4.49 1.62
CA VAL A 43 -2.85 -3.08 2.02
C VAL A 43 -4.15 -2.68 2.71
N TYR A 44 -4.06 -2.07 3.88
CA TYR A 44 -5.23 -1.61 4.61
C TYR A 44 -5.37 -0.10 4.52
N ALA A 45 -6.43 0.35 3.88
CA ALA A 45 -6.83 1.75 3.81
C ALA A 45 -7.86 2.09 4.89
N LYS A 46 -8.10 3.38 5.12
CA LYS A 46 -8.97 3.86 6.20
C LYS A 46 -10.41 3.32 6.11
N ASP A 47 -11.00 3.34 4.93
CA ASP A 47 -12.39 2.93 4.65
C ASP A 47 -12.53 2.44 3.21
N GLU A 48 -13.72 1.95 2.84
CA GLU A 48 -13.97 1.28 1.57
C GLU A 48 -13.84 2.24 0.38
N GLU A 49 -14.25 3.50 0.55
CA GLU A 49 -14.13 4.54 -0.46
C GLU A 49 -12.66 4.80 -0.79
N ILE A 50 -11.82 4.98 0.24
CA ILE A 50 -10.38 5.18 0.05
C ILE A 50 -9.72 3.90 -0.48
N ALA A 51 -10.12 2.71 0.00
CA ALA A 51 -9.57 1.45 -0.49
C ALA A 51 -9.77 1.30 -2.00
N THR A 52 -11.00 1.52 -2.46
CA THR A 52 -11.38 1.48 -3.88
C THR A 52 -10.58 2.51 -4.69
N GLU A 53 -10.52 3.76 -4.20
CA GLU A 53 -9.80 4.82 -4.92
C GLU A 53 -8.29 4.56 -5.00
N VAL A 54 -7.69 4.00 -3.94
CA VAL A 54 -6.27 3.61 -3.93
C VAL A 54 -6.02 2.45 -4.87
N GLU A 55 -6.88 1.45 -4.88
CA GLU A 55 -6.79 0.29 -5.76
C GLU A 55 -6.85 0.70 -7.23
N ASP A 56 -7.86 1.48 -7.62
CA ASP A 56 -8.08 1.89 -9.01
C ASP A 56 -6.96 2.78 -9.55
N ASN A 57 -6.46 3.71 -8.73
CA ASN A 57 -5.56 4.77 -9.21
C ASN A 57 -4.07 4.51 -8.93
N PHE A 58 -3.75 3.72 -7.90
CA PHE A 58 -2.37 3.62 -7.40
C PHE A 58 -1.81 2.20 -7.29
N SER A 59 -2.58 1.15 -7.58
CA SER A 59 -2.11 -0.25 -7.50
C SER A 59 -0.80 -0.48 -8.26
N LEU A 60 -0.68 -0.01 -9.51
CA LEU A 60 0.55 -0.19 -10.30
C LEU A 60 1.75 0.53 -9.67
N HIS A 61 1.54 1.73 -9.11
CA HIS A 61 2.60 2.48 -8.44
C HIS A 61 3.04 1.78 -7.15
N ILE A 62 2.07 1.24 -6.39
CA ILE A 62 2.32 0.46 -5.19
C ILE A 62 3.09 -0.82 -5.54
N GLN A 63 2.67 -1.58 -6.55
CA GLN A 63 3.36 -2.79 -7.03
C GLN A 63 4.84 -2.50 -7.30
N ILE A 64 5.12 -1.54 -8.18
CA ILE A 64 6.49 -1.18 -8.57
C ILE A 64 7.32 -0.71 -7.36
N THR A 65 6.70 0.05 -6.46
CA THR A 65 7.36 0.59 -5.27
C THR A 65 7.68 -0.49 -4.25
N ALA A 66 6.70 -1.32 -3.93
CA ALA A 66 6.82 -2.44 -3.01
C ALA A 66 7.83 -3.47 -3.55
N SER A 67 7.77 -3.81 -4.84
CA SER A 67 8.73 -4.77 -5.40
C SER A 67 10.19 -4.32 -5.25
N LYS A 68 10.45 -3.02 -5.44
CA LYS A 68 11.80 -2.44 -5.27
C LYS A 68 12.26 -2.44 -3.82
N ILE A 69 11.35 -2.18 -2.87
CA ILE A 69 11.68 -2.12 -1.44
C ILE A 69 11.86 -3.53 -0.87
N LEU A 70 10.95 -4.44 -1.21
CA LEU A 70 10.94 -5.81 -0.71
C LEU A 70 11.94 -6.71 -1.44
N LYS A 71 12.49 -6.24 -2.58
CA LYS A 71 13.36 -7.03 -3.48
C LYS A 71 12.72 -8.35 -3.89
N ARG A 72 11.40 -8.31 -4.10
CA ARG A 72 10.54 -9.43 -4.48
C ARG A 72 9.50 -8.95 -5.48
N GLU A 73 9.00 -9.83 -6.32
CA GLU A 73 7.95 -9.49 -7.26
C GLU A 73 6.62 -9.29 -6.52
N VAL A 74 5.88 -8.25 -6.89
CA VAL A 74 4.53 -7.95 -6.38
C VAL A 74 3.67 -7.74 -7.62
N ASN A 75 2.79 -8.69 -7.90
CA ASN A 75 1.97 -8.70 -9.12
C ASN A 75 0.53 -8.25 -8.86
N ILE A 76 0.07 -8.37 -7.62
CA ILE A 76 -1.28 -8.00 -7.20
C ILE A 76 -1.17 -7.15 -5.94
N VAL A 77 -1.93 -6.07 -5.90
CA VAL A 77 -2.12 -5.26 -4.69
C VAL A 77 -3.60 -5.37 -4.34
N MET A 78 -3.88 -5.93 -3.17
CA MET A 78 -5.23 -6.06 -2.65
C MET A 78 -5.42 -4.99 -1.58
N VAL A 79 -6.24 -3.98 -1.89
CA VAL A 79 -6.51 -2.88 -0.95
C VAL A 79 -7.83 -3.16 -0.24
N LEU A 80 -7.77 -3.25 1.07
CA LEU A 80 -8.92 -3.58 1.93
C LEU A 80 -9.16 -2.43 2.90
N PRO A 81 -10.41 -2.14 3.30
CA PRO A 81 -10.64 -1.21 4.37
C PRO A 81 -10.20 -1.79 5.73
N LYS A 82 -9.74 -0.93 6.63
CA LYS A 82 -9.12 -1.29 7.92
C LYS A 82 -10.01 -2.11 8.84
N GLN A 83 -11.33 -2.10 8.63
CA GLN A 83 -12.26 -2.99 9.32
C GLN A 83 -11.99 -4.49 9.08
N PHE A 84 -11.19 -4.84 8.06
CA PHE A 84 -10.74 -6.19 7.77
C PHE A 84 -9.29 -6.46 8.20
N ALA A 85 -8.63 -5.53 8.90
CA ALA A 85 -7.33 -5.79 9.51
C ALA A 85 -7.52 -6.80 10.65
N HIS A 86 -6.70 -7.86 10.67
CA HIS A 86 -6.70 -8.91 11.70
C HIS A 86 -5.91 -8.50 12.94
#